data_AF-A0A535NNA1-F1
#
_entry.id   AF-A0A535NNA1-F1
#
_cell.length_a   1.000
_cell.length_b   1.000
_cell.length_c   1.000
_cell.angle_alpha   90.00
_cell.angle_beta   90.00
_cell.angle_gamma   90.00
#
_symmetry.space_group_name_H-M   'P 1'
#
loop_
_entity.id
_entity.type
_entity.pdbx_description
1 polymer ?
#
loop_
_entity_poly.entity_id
_entity_poly.type
_entity_poly.pdbx_seq_one_letter_code
_entity_poly.pdbx_strand_id
1 'polypeptide(L)'
;MQTDAVWHRGQTLAAGQVAEFKVWSELIRQSTGGLHIFLPLRDRGIDGVVHRLQDGFYAPVQVKARTELTPAGQVHITVTESSLADDSALVVATLVDGDRLGSMVLVVDEATFRRLAAHDLVAGREYLTAAFEMRTNGRSRWAPYLVPRDRLAERFGSTGLKADEVGRDLERVSDRGVIGFLGEAEVIRRLAEAESLRLFRPFPDLETVEVLAQHAGSKRFLGLQVKTSGWDATTVENRVHLRRSSFRPAPSTYVSVLGWDRDRSSFADSCLLIPSLEVPELARVEGEWMVLELEPGAEHHRRLEQYRLPLVSLGRAVERLVQPPSP
;
A
#
# COMPACT_ATOMS: atom_id res chain seq x y z
N MET A 1 42.55 -11.12 -27.22
CA MET A 1 41.19 -11.71 -27.28
C MET A 1 40.75 -11.88 -25.84
N GLN A 2 40.13 -10.91 -25.16
CA GLN A 2 38.76 -10.37 -25.40
C GLN A 2 37.79 -11.55 -25.51
N THR A 3 36.93 -11.81 -24.53
CA THR A 3 35.89 -10.91 -23.99
C THR A 3 35.73 -11.05 -22.47
N ASP A 4 36.13 -10.09 -21.64
CA ASP A 4 35.29 -8.94 -21.21
C ASP A 4 33.84 -8.98 -21.70
N ALA A 5 33.01 -9.79 -21.04
CA ALA A 5 31.56 -9.65 -21.08
C ALA A 5 31.09 -8.82 -19.88
N VAL A 6 31.40 -7.52 -19.94
CA VAL A 6 30.53 -6.38 -19.59
C VAL A 6 29.44 -6.66 -18.53
N TRP A 7 29.80 -6.51 -17.25
CA TRP A 7 28.88 -6.45 -16.11
C TRP A 7 28.52 -4.98 -15.74
N HIS A 8 27.93 -4.18 -16.64
CA HIS A 8 27.80 -2.72 -16.37
C HIS A 8 26.48 -1.99 -16.68
N ARG A 9 25.34 -2.65 -16.93
CA ARG A 9 24.02 -2.00 -16.88
C ARG A 9 22.95 -2.99 -16.38
N GLY A 10 22.47 -2.85 -15.14
CA GLY A 10 21.35 -3.66 -14.61
C GLY A 10 21.47 -4.11 -13.14
N GLN A 11 22.68 -4.17 -12.56
CA GLN A 11 22.88 -4.68 -11.19
C GLN A 11 22.30 -3.77 -10.09
N THR A 12 22.32 -2.45 -10.28
CA THR A 12 21.81 -1.49 -9.28
C THR A 12 20.29 -1.53 -9.12
N LEU A 13 19.56 -1.78 -10.22
CA LEU A 13 18.10 -1.90 -10.20
C LEU A 13 17.65 -3.20 -9.52
N ALA A 14 18.31 -4.32 -9.85
CA ALA A 14 18.06 -5.59 -9.19
C ALA A 14 18.39 -5.53 -7.69
N ALA A 15 19.48 -4.86 -7.30
CA ALA A 15 19.82 -4.66 -5.89
C ALA A 15 18.79 -3.80 -5.13
N GLY A 16 18.23 -2.78 -5.78
CA GLY A 16 17.14 -1.96 -5.23
C GLY A 16 15.89 -2.78 -4.96
N GLN A 17 15.40 -3.51 -5.97
CA GLN A 17 14.22 -4.38 -5.81
C GLN A 17 14.44 -5.49 -4.77
N VAL A 18 15.63 -6.09 -4.73
CA VAL A 18 15.98 -7.09 -3.71
C VAL A 18 15.90 -6.46 -2.31
N ALA A 19 16.36 -5.23 -2.12
CA ALA A 19 16.27 -4.55 -0.84
C ALA A 19 14.81 -4.27 -0.45
N GLU A 20 13.99 -3.78 -1.38
CA GLU A 20 12.55 -3.56 -1.17
C GLU A 20 11.86 -4.84 -0.68
N PHE A 21 11.98 -5.95 -1.43
CA PHE A 21 11.36 -7.22 -1.03
C PHE A 21 11.85 -7.74 0.31
N LYS A 22 13.13 -7.55 0.65
CA LYS A 22 13.66 -7.93 1.97
C LYS A 22 13.08 -7.06 3.09
N VAL A 23 12.92 -5.75 2.88
CA VAL A 23 12.27 -4.83 3.83
C VAL A 23 10.81 -5.25 4.04
N TRP A 24 10.04 -5.48 2.97
CA TRP A 24 8.65 -5.92 3.07
C TRP A 24 8.53 -7.25 3.81
N SER A 25 9.39 -8.21 3.48
CA SER A 25 9.41 -9.53 4.13
C SER A 25 9.70 -9.44 5.63
N GLU A 26 10.65 -8.58 6.04
CA GLU A 26 10.94 -8.35 7.46
C GLU A 26 9.76 -7.70 8.19
N LEU A 27 9.12 -6.69 7.59
CA LEU A 27 7.95 -6.04 8.20
C LEU A 27 6.77 -7.00 8.36
N ILE A 28 6.48 -7.81 7.34
CA ILE A 28 5.42 -8.83 7.38
C ILE A 28 5.73 -9.86 8.47
N ARG A 29 6.96 -10.39 8.50
CA ARG A 29 7.39 -11.42 9.46
C ARG A 29 7.35 -10.91 10.90
N GLN A 30 7.84 -9.70 11.15
CA GLN A 30 7.98 -9.15 12.50
C GLN A 30 6.67 -8.61 13.08
N SER A 31 5.77 -8.11 12.22
CA SER A 31 4.51 -7.52 12.68
C SER A 31 3.42 -8.53 13.00
N THR A 32 3.57 -9.79 12.58
CA THR A 32 2.60 -10.88 12.81
C THR A 32 1.16 -10.48 12.42
N GLY A 33 1.00 -9.75 11.32
CA GLY A 33 -0.31 -9.25 10.83
C GLY A 33 -0.70 -7.86 11.34
N GLY A 34 0.14 -7.19 12.15
CA GLY A 34 -0.13 -5.81 12.59
C GLY A 34 0.19 -4.73 11.54
N LEU A 35 1.03 -5.07 10.54
CA LEU A 35 1.39 -4.20 9.42
C LEU A 35 1.05 -4.88 8.09
N HIS A 36 0.43 -4.12 7.20
CA HIS A 36 0.13 -4.53 5.83
C HIS A 36 0.90 -3.67 4.84
N ILE A 37 1.38 -4.27 3.75
CA ILE A 37 2.19 -3.58 2.75
C ILE A 37 1.36 -3.40 1.49
N PHE A 38 1.37 -2.20 0.93
CA PHE A 38 0.80 -1.90 -0.38
C PHE A 38 1.93 -1.53 -1.34
N LEU A 39 2.01 -2.23 -2.47
CA LEU A 39 3.00 -1.97 -3.50
C LEU A 39 2.40 -1.11 -4.62
N PRO A 40 3.16 -0.15 -5.16
CA PRO A 40 2.67 0.76 -6.19
C PRO A 40 2.37 -0.01 -7.48
N LEU A 41 1.23 0.29 -8.12
CA LEU A 41 0.91 -0.19 -9.47
C LEU A 41 1.68 0.57 -10.55
N ARG A 42 2.20 1.75 -10.21
CA ARG A 42 3.07 2.58 -11.05
C ARG A 42 4.08 3.29 -10.18
N ASP A 43 5.36 3.15 -10.51
CA ASP A 43 6.43 3.86 -9.82
C ASP A 43 6.28 5.38 -9.99
N ARG A 44 6.18 6.07 -8.84
CA ARG A 44 6.12 7.53 -8.71
C ARG A 44 6.93 8.01 -7.51
N GLY A 45 8.01 7.30 -7.17
CA GLY A 45 8.99 7.66 -6.13
C GLY A 45 8.71 7.12 -4.73
N ILE A 46 7.58 6.44 -4.53
CA ILE A 46 7.25 5.68 -3.32
C ILE A 46 7.31 4.20 -3.69
N ASP A 47 8.11 3.43 -2.96
CA ASP A 47 8.37 2.02 -3.23
C ASP A 47 7.31 1.11 -2.56
N GLY A 48 6.63 1.62 -1.54
CA GLY A 48 5.49 0.96 -0.90
C GLY A 48 4.81 1.84 0.14
N VAL A 49 3.66 1.40 0.65
CA VAL A 49 2.96 2.03 1.76
C VAL A 49 2.74 0.98 2.84
N VAL A 50 3.11 1.30 4.07
CA VAL A 50 2.88 0.45 5.23
C VAL A 50 1.62 0.94 5.94
N HIS A 51 0.60 0.08 6.05
CA HIS A 51 -0.61 0.34 6.81
C HIS A 51 -0.51 -0.33 8.18
N ARG A 52 -0.72 0.45 9.23
CA ARG A 52 -0.77 -0.03 10.62
C ARG A 52 -2.22 -0.23 11.03
N LEU A 53 -2.62 -1.48 11.24
CA LEU A 53 -4.02 -1.81 11.53
C LEU A 53 -4.52 -1.26 12.88
N GLN A 54 -3.63 -1.08 13.85
CA GLN A 54 -4.00 -0.65 15.20
C GLN A 54 -4.69 0.73 15.21
N ASP A 55 -4.26 1.64 14.34
CA ASP A 55 -4.76 3.03 14.31
C ASP A 55 -5.11 3.53 12.90
N GLY A 56 -5.01 2.66 11.87
CA GLY A 56 -5.35 2.99 10.50
C GLY A 56 -4.35 3.90 9.79
N PHE A 57 -3.12 4.03 10.34
CA PHE A 57 -2.12 4.92 9.77
C PHE A 57 -1.45 4.34 8.52
N TYR A 58 -1.37 5.15 7.45
CA TYR A 58 -0.65 4.81 6.22
C TYR A 58 0.66 5.59 6.16
N ALA A 59 1.78 4.85 6.10
CA ALA A 59 3.12 5.40 5.98
C ALA A 59 3.67 5.15 4.57
N PRO A 60 3.82 6.17 3.70
CA PRO A 60 4.56 6.01 2.45
C PRO A 60 6.04 5.76 2.74
N VAL A 61 6.65 4.84 2.00
CA VAL A 61 8.02 4.38 2.23
C VAL A 61 8.81 4.40 0.93
N GLN A 62 10.03 4.91 1.03
CA GLN A 62 11.06 4.81 0.02
C GLN A 62 12.23 3.97 0.56
N VAL A 63 12.58 2.90 -0.12
CA VAL A 63 13.69 2.01 0.24
C VAL A 63 14.93 2.41 -0.54
N LYS A 64 16.06 2.53 0.14
CA LYS A 64 17.37 2.80 -0.46
C LYS A 64 18.39 1.81 0.09
N ALA A 65 19.21 1.25 -0.79
CA ALA A 65 20.19 0.27 -0.36
C ALA A 65 21.54 0.40 -1.05
N ARG A 66 22.55 -0.21 -0.42
CA ARG A 66 23.85 -0.53 -1.00
C ARG A 66 24.13 -2.01 -0.80
N THR A 67 24.98 -2.57 -1.63
CA THR A 67 25.47 -3.95 -1.50
C THR A 67 26.87 -4.02 -0.89
N GLU A 68 27.52 -2.86 -0.73
CA GLU A 68 28.88 -2.74 -0.25
C GLU A 68 29.00 -1.57 0.73
N LEU A 69 29.93 -1.71 1.67
CA LEU A 69 30.35 -0.64 2.55
C LEU A 69 31.45 0.18 1.89
N THR A 70 31.56 1.45 2.28
CA THR A 70 32.74 2.25 1.95
C THR A 70 33.99 1.67 2.62
N PRO A 71 35.21 2.06 2.20
CA PRO A 71 36.45 1.67 2.88
C PRO A 71 36.48 2.03 4.38
N ALA A 72 35.69 3.02 4.80
CA ALA A 72 35.52 3.42 6.20
C ALA A 72 34.48 2.56 6.95
N GLY A 73 33.92 1.52 6.34
CA GLY A 73 32.93 0.63 6.96
C GLY A 73 31.53 1.25 7.08
N GLN A 74 31.18 2.19 6.21
CA GLN A 74 29.90 2.92 6.27
C GLN A 74 28.98 2.56 5.09
N VAL A 75 27.67 2.63 5.33
CA VAL A 75 26.66 2.69 4.26
C VAL A 75 26.50 4.14 3.84
N HIS A 76 26.65 4.42 2.54
CA HIS A 76 26.48 5.77 1.97
C HIS A 76 25.27 5.77 1.03
N ILE A 77 24.20 6.44 1.44
CA ILE A 77 22.99 6.63 0.63
C ILE A 77 22.96 8.06 0.15
N THR A 78 22.86 8.22 -1.17
CA THR A 78 22.76 9.53 -1.83
C THR A 78 21.49 9.55 -2.65
N VAL A 79 20.69 10.59 -2.48
CA VAL A 79 19.45 10.86 -3.21
C VAL A 79 19.45 12.31 -3.71
N THR A 80 18.67 12.62 -4.74
CA THR A 80 18.47 14.02 -5.15
C THR A 80 17.44 14.67 -4.24
N GLU A 81 17.61 15.94 -3.89
CA GLU A 81 16.65 16.68 -3.06
C GLU A 81 15.23 16.59 -3.65
N SER A 82 15.10 16.79 -4.97
CA SER A 82 13.83 16.72 -5.69
C SER A 82 13.14 15.34 -5.69
N SER A 83 13.84 14.29 -5.24
CA SER A 83 13.22 12.96 -5.08
C SER A 83 12.48 12.80 -3.76
N LEU A 84 12.71 13.71 -2.80
CA LEU A 84 12.03 13.76 -1.51
C LEU A 84 10.84 14.72 -1.61
N ALA A 85 9.69 14.18 -1.99
CA ALA A 85 8.48 14.93 -2.34
C ALA A 85 7.37 14.89 -1.28
N ASP A 86 7.60 14.24 -0.15
CA ASP A 86 6.66 14.09 0.95
C ASP A 86 7.43 14.05 2.28
N ASP A 87 7.45 15.18 2.96
CA ASP A 87 8.14 15.37 4.25
C ASP A 87 7.77 14.33 5.31
N SER A 88 6.60 13.68 5.19
CA SER A 88 6.12 12.64 6.10
C SER A 88 6.45 11.21 5.64
N ALA A 89 6.88 11.01 4.39
CA ALA A 89 7.30 9.71 3.90
C ALA A 89 8.58 9.24 4.60
N LEU A 90 8.71 7.93 4.76
CA LEU A 90 9.84 7.32 5.44
C LEU A 90 10.88 6.85 4.43
N VAL A 91 12.12 7.28 4.63
CA VAL A 91 13.30 6.70 3.99
C VAL A 91 13.79 5.53 4.83
N VAL A 92 13.78 4.33 4.23
CA VAL A 92 14.34 3.10 4.79
C VAL A 92 15.64 2.79 4.08
N ALA A 93 16.76 3.04 4.75
CA ALA A 93 18.10 2.93 4.19
C ALA A 93 18.89 1.79 4.84
N THR A 94 19.49 0.90 4.04
CA THR A 94 20.22 -0.26 4.59
C THR A 94 21.32 -0.80 3.66
N LEU A 95 22.09 -1.76 4.18
CA LEU A 95 22.98 -2.62 3.40
C LEU A 95 22.23 -3.91 3.06
N VAL A 96 22.35 -4.41 1.83
CA VAL A 96 22.00 -5.79 1.50
C VAL A 96 23.25 -6.62 1.70
N ASP A 97 23.20 -7.52 2.69
CA ASP A 97 24.31 -8.40 3.07
C ASP A 97 23.94 -9.84 2.70
N GLY A 98 24.34 -10.24 1.49
CA GLY A 98 23.99 -11.53 0.91
C GLY A 98 22.48 -11.74 0.83
N ASP A 99 21.98 -12.76 1.54
CA ASP A 99 20.57 -13.13 1.57
C ASP A 99 19.73 -12.32 2.57
N ARG A 100 20.33 -11.38 3.32
CA ARG A 100 19.66 -10.63 4.39
C ARG A 100 19.80 -9.12 4.24
N LEU A 101 18.99 -8.38 4.99
CA LEU A 101 19.33 -7.01 5.32
C LEU A 101 20.50 -7.00 6.31
N GLY A 102 21.33 -5.98 6.23
CA GLY A 102 22.41 -5.75 7.19
C GLY A 102 21.86 -5.55 8.62
N SER A 103 22.74 -5.62 9.61
CA SER A 103 22.38 -5.63 11.04
C SER A 103 21.59 -4.40 11.50
N MET A 104 21.76 -3.25 10.84
CA MET A 104 21.10 -1.99 11.15
C MET A 104 20.37 -1.43 9.93
N VAL A 105 19.25 -0.77 10.18
CA VAL A 105 18.43 -0.11 9.17
C VAL A 105 18.19 1.32 9.62
N LEU A 106 18.48 2.29 8.76
CA LEU A 106 18.11 3.68 8.97
C LEU A 106 16.64 3.86 8.58
N VAL A 107 15.82 4.37 9.50
CA VAL A 107 14.40 4.66 9.24
C VAL A 107 14.06 6.05 9.75
N VAL A 108 13.81 6.96 8.81
CA VAL A 108 13.70 8.40 9.08
C VAL A 108 12.73 9.05 8.11
N ASP A 109 11.98 10.06 8.55
CA ASP A 109 11.13 10.85 7.65
C ASP A 109 11.96 11.72 6.70
N GLU A 110 11.42 12.03 5.51
CA GLU A 110 12.11 12.81 4.49
C GLU A 110 12.52 14.20 4.99
N ALA A 111 11.70 14.87 5.82
CA ALA A 111 12.04 16.17 6.39
C ALA A 111 13.30 16.10 7.28
N THR A 112 13.37 15.08 8.13
CA THR A 112 14.51 14.82 9.00
C THR A 112 15.72 14.34 8.20
N PHE A 113 15.54 13.51 7.18
CA PHE A 113 16.61 13.13 6.27
C PHE A 113 17.23 14.37 5.63
N ARG A 114 16.40 15.24 5.06
CA ARG A 114 16.81 16.51 4.45
C ARG A 114 17.55 17.39 5.45
N ARG A 115 17.07 17.49 6.70
CA ARG A 115 17.72 18.30 7.75
C ARG A 115 19.09 17.76 8.18
N LEU A 116 19.29 16.44 8.20
CA LEU A 116 20.49 15.81 8.77
C LEU A 116 21.55 15.44 7.74
N ALA A 117 21.16 15.23 6.48
CA ALA A 117 22.05 14.83 5.39
C ALA A 117 23.17 15.85 5.15
N ALA A 118 24.26 15.38 4.53
CA ALA A 118 25.21 16.28 3.90
C ALA A 118 24.61 16.76 2.57
N HIS A 119 24.75 18.06 2.29
CA HIS A 119 24.22 18.70 1.10
C HIS A 119 25.36 18.98 0.13
N ASP A 120 25.27 18.44 -1.08
CA ASP A 120 26.25 18.62 -2.14
C ASP A 120 25.56 19.14 -3.41
N LEU A 121 26.07 20.24 -3.97
CA LEU A 121 25.60 20.78 -5.24
C LEU A 121 26.50 20.32 -6.38
N VAL A 122 25.96 19.48 -7.27
CA VAL A 122 26.68 18.94 -8.44
C VAL A 122 25.90 19.25 -9.69
N ALA A 123 26.50 20.02 -10.61
CA ALA A 123 25.89 20.44 -11.87
C ALA A 123 24.48 21.08 -11.71
N GLY A 124 24.31 21.91 -10.68
CA GLY A 124 23.05 22.61 -10.40
C GLY A 124 21.95 21.73 -9.80
N ARG A 125 22.26 20.49 -9.41
CA ARG A 125 21.36 19.59 -8.68
C ARG A 125 21.88 19.38 -7.28
N GLU A 126 20.98 19.44 -6.31
CA GLU A 126 21.29 19.16 -4.91
C GLU A 126 21.15 17.67 -4.62
N TYR A 127 22.19 17.12 -4.01
CA TYR A 127 22.27 15.75 -3.54
C TYR A 127 22.36 15.74 -2.02
N LEU A 128 21.59 14.84 -1.42
CA LEU A 128 21.52 14.64 0.02
C LEU A 128 22.15 13.29 0.33
N THR A 129 23.20 13.30 1.15
CA THR A 129 23.95 12.09 1.51
C THR A 129 23.83 11.76 2.99
N ALA A 130 23.42 10.52 3.29
CA ALA A 130 23.47 9.92 4.61
C ALA A 130 24.60 8.88 4.65
N ALA A 131 25.53 9.07 5.59
CA ALA A 131 26.61 8.14 5.89
C ALA A 131 26.46 7.62 7.33
N PHE A 132 26.32 6.31 7.48
CA PHE A 132 26.14 5.69 8.79
C PHE A 132 26.83 4.32 8.90
N GLU A 133 27.12 3.92 10.12
CA GLU A 133 27.79 2.66 10.43
C GLU A 133 26.78 1.62 10.93
N MET A 134 27.09 0.34 10.71
CA MET A 134 26.21 -0.78 11.06
C MET A 134 26.38 -1.22 12.53
N ARG A 135 26.30 -0.28 13.47
CA ARG A 135 26.44 -0.54 14.92
C ARG A 135 25.52 0.31 15.78
N THR A 136 25.03 -0.28 16.88
CA THR A 136 24.04 0.31 17.80
C THR A 136 24.57 1.45 18.67
N ASN A 137 25.88 1.49 18.96
CA ASN A 137 26.50 2.48 19.86
C ASN A 137 27.30 3.56 19.11
N GLY A 138 26.98 3.79 17.84
CA GLY A 138 27.62 4.85 17.05
C GLY A 138 27.30 6.24 17.59
N ARG A 139 28.25 7.18 17.46
CA ARG A 139 28.04 8.61 17.81
C ARG A 139 27.51 9.44 16.63
N SER A 140 26.93 8.79 15.61
CA SER A 140 26.46 9.47 14.41
C SER A 140 25.17 10.26 14.66
N ARG A 141 24.97 11.34 13.91
CA ARG A 141 23.68 12.08 13.87
C ARG A 141 22.49 11.18 13.50
N TRP A 142 22.76 10.06 12.83
CA TRP A 142 21.78 9.07 12.43
C TRP A 142 21.43 8.07 13.53
N ALA A 143 22.20 8.00 14.62
CA ALA A 143 22.02 7.00 15.68
C ALA A 143 20.60 6.90 16.24
N PRO A 144 19.84 8.00 16.47
CA PRO A 144 18.46 7.92 16.94
C PRO A 144 17.48 7.26 15.95
N TYR A 145 17.87 7.14 14.68
CA TYR A 145 17.05 6.63 13.59
C TYR A 145 17.54 5.26 13.08
N LEU A 146 18.65 4.76 13.63
CA LEU A 146 19.16 3.43 13.33
C LEU A 146 18.47 2.40 14.23
N VAL A 147 17.79 1.45 13.61
CA VAL A 147 17.14 0.34 14.31
C VAL A 147 17.83 -0.99 13.96
N PRO A 148 17.99 -1.91 14.92
CA PRO A 148 18.37 -3.27 14.60
C PRO A 148 17.37 -3.88 13.63
N ARG A 149 17.85 -4.62 12.61
CA ARG A 149 16.99 -5.26 11.61
C ARG A 149 15.84 -6.03 12.24
N ASP A 150 16.11 -6.78 13.29
CA ASP A 150 15.14 -7.67 13.94
C ASP A 150 14.06 -6.92 14.75
N ARG A 151 14.14 -5.58 14.81
CA ARG A 151 13.17 -4.67 15.46
C ARG A 151 12.63 -3.62 14.48
N LEU A 152 12.76 -3.86 13.18
CA LEU A 152 12.35 -2.92 12.14
C LEU A 152 10.85 -2.56 12.24
N ALA A 153 9.98 -3.54 12.50
CA ALA A 153 8.53 -3.31 12.61
C ALA A 153 8.13 -2.38 13.77
N GLU A 154 8.92 -2.33 14.85
CA GLU A 154 8.67 -1.43 15.98
C GLU A 154 8.75 0.04 15.57
N ARG A 155 9.59 0.35 14.58
CA ARG A 155 9.74 1.71 14.06
C ARG A 155 8.50 2.18 13.29
N PHE A 156 7.73 1.23 12.79
CA PHE A 156 6.43 1.44 12.18
C PHE A 156 5.29 1.38 13.22
N GLY A 157 5.60 1.32 14.51
CA GLY A 157 4.62 1.28 15.61
C GLY A 157 4.00 -0.08 15.86
N SER A 158 4.52 -1.15 15.24
CA SER A 158 4.13 -2.52 15.57
C SER A 158 5.08 -3.06 16.62
N THR A 159 4.65 -3.05 17.88
CA THR A 159 5.29 -3.88 18.91
C THR A 159 4.75 -5.28 18.75
N GLY A 160 5.61 -6.23 18.37
CA GLY A 160 5.18 -7.59 18.05
C GLY A 160 4.24 -8.14 19.12
N LEU A 161 3.06 -8.62 18.71
CA LEU A 161 2.28 -9.52 19.56
C LEU A 161 3.20 -10.70 19.91
N LYS A 162 3.20 -11.14 21.16
CA LYS A 162 3.90 -12.38 21.52
C LYS A 162 3.45 -13.46 20.53
N ALA A 163 4.40 -14.18 19.94
CA ALA A 163 4.17 -15.18 18.90
C ALA A 163 3.12 -16.28 19.27
N ASP A 164 2.67 -16.31 20.52
CA ASP A 164 1.66 -17.23 21.06
C ASP A 164 0.20 -16.85 20.74
N GLU A 165 -0.08 -15.66 20.19
CA GLU A 165 -1.46 -15.24 19.83
C GLU A 165 -1.75 -15.23 18.32
N VAL A 166 -0.84 -15.76 17.49
CA VAL A 166 -1.16 -15.97 16.07
C VAL A 166 -2.10 -17.17 15.98
N GLY A 167 -3.39 -16.91 16.10
CA GLY A 167 -4.44 -17.85 15.77
C GLY A 167 -4.12 -18.48 14.41
N ARG A 168 -4.06 -19.81 14.38
CA ARG A 168 -3.75 -20.65 13.22
C ARG A 168 -4.85 -20.62 12.14
N ASP A 169 -5.51 -19.50 11.94
CA ASP A 169 -6.34 -19.31 10.77
C ASP A 169 -5.46 -18.69 9.69
N LEU A 170 -4.58 -19.55 9.15
CA LEU A 170 -4.17 -19.43 7.75
C LEU A 170 -5.45 -19.62 6.94
N GLU A 171 -6.25 -18.55 6.83
CA GLU A 171 -7.43 -18.55 5.99
C GLU A 171 -6.96 -18.95 4.60
N ARG A 172 -7.52 -20.06 4.10
CA ARG A 172 -7.34 -20.48 2.71
C ARG A 172 -7.66 -19.26 1.86
N VAL A 173 -6.69 -18.84 1.04
CA VAL A 173 -6.91 -17.91 -0.06
C VAL A 173 -8.12 -18.42 -0.82
N SER A 174 -9.29 -17.83 -0.57
CA SER A 174 -10.49 -18.19 -1.30
C SER A 174 -10.24 -17.74 -2.73
N ASP A 175 -10.34 -18.65 -3.69
CA ASP A 175 -10.36 -18.29 -5.09
C ASP A 175 -11.40 -17.17 -5.27
N ARG A 176 -10.94 -15.96 -5.58
CA ARG A 176 -11.81 -14.77 -5.70
C ARG A 176 -12.72 -14.84 -6.92
N GLY A 177 -12.58 -15.90 -7.72
CA GLY A 177 -13.28 -16.06 -8.97
C GLY A 177 -12.82 -15.02 -9.98
N VAL A 178 -12.98 -15.35 -11.26
CA VAL A 178 -12.60 -14.47 -12.37
C VAL A 178 -13.32 -13.12 -12.28
N ILE A 179 -14.59 -13.10 -11.82
CA ILE A 179 -15.43 -11.89 -11.76
C ILE A 179 -14.91 -10.90 -10.71
N GLY A 180 -14.48 -11.36 -9.53
CA GLY A 180 -13.91 -10.48 -8.50
C GLY A 180 -12.65 -9.78 -9.01
N PHE A 181 -11.75 -10.54 -9.66
CA PHE A 181 -10.55 -9.98 -10.26
C PHE A 181 -10.84 -8.98 -11.40
N LEU A 182 -11.83 -9.27 -12.26
CA LEU A 182 -12.27 -8.32 -13.29
C LEU A 182 -12.73 -6.99 -12.65
N GLY A 183 -13.51 -7.06 -11.58
CA GLY A 183 -13.96 -5.88 -10.85
C GLY A 183 -12.83 -5.03 -10.29
N GLU A 184 -11.87 -5.68 -9.61
CA GLU A 184 -10.68 -5.00 -9.10
C GLU A 184 -9.90 -4.32 -10.24
N ALA A 185 -9.73 -4.99 -11.37
CA ALA A 185 -9.04 -4.45 -12.54
C ALA A 185 -9.76 -3.23 -13.12
N GLU A 186 -11.10 -3.26 -13.22
CA GLU A 186 -11.88 -2.12 -13.70
C GLU A 186 -11.83 -0.94 -12.74
N VAL A 187 -11.90 -1.18 -11.42
CA VAL A 187 -11.70 -0.12 -10.42
C VAL A 187 -10.34 0.53 -10.60
N ILE A 188 -9.26 -0.27 -10.67
CA ILE A 188 -7.90 0.25 -10.91
C ILE A 188 -7.86 1.09 -12.19
N ARG A 189 -8.44 0.59 -13.29
CA ARG A 189 -8.46 1.30 -14.57
C ARG A 189 -9.17 2.65 -14.45
N ARG A 190 -10.34 2.71 -13.81
CA ARG A 190 -11.11 3.94 -13.60
C ARG A 190 -10.41 4.93 -12.67
N LEU A 191 -9.74 4.44 -11.63
CA LEU A 191 -8.94 5.30 -10.76
C LEU A 191 -7.69 5.84 -11.49
N ALA A 192 -7.08 5.05 -12.37
CA ALA A 192 -5.89 5.44 -13.12
C ALA A 192 -6.16 6.56 -14.14
N GLU A 193 -7.43 6.76 -14.54
CA GLU A 193 -7.85 7.92 -15.35
C GLU A 193 -7.71 9.25 -14.57
N ALA A 194 -7.64 9.24 -13.24
CA ALA A 194 -7.35 10.41 -12.41
C ALA A 194 -5.84 10.51 -12.13
N GLU A 195 -5.12 11.34 -12.90
CA GLU A 195 -3.66 11.42 -12.87
C GLU A 195 -3.07 11.83 -11.51
N SER A 196 -3.85 12.54 -10.69
CA SER A 196 -3.48 12.96 -9.34
C SER A 196 -3.42 11.80 -8.34
N LEU A 197 -4.00 10.65 -8.67
CA LEU A 197 -4.00 9.47 -7.83
C LEU A 197 -2.77 8.60 -8.08
N ARG A 198 -2.17 8.13 -6.99
CA ARG A 198 -1.19 7.04 -6.97
C ARG A 198 -1.91 5.81 -6.45
N LEU A 199 -1.80 4.69 -7.15
CA LEU A 199 -2.54 3.47 -6.85
C LEU A 199 -1.59 2.39 -6.35
N PHE A 200 -2.04 1.65 -5.34
CA PHE A 200 -1.29 0.58 -4.73
C PHE A 200 -2.19 -0.64 -4.52
N ARG A 201 -1.58 -1.82 -4.48
CA ARG A 201 -2.25 -3.08 -4.14
C ARG A 201 -1.60 -3.76 -2.94
N PRO A 202 -2.39 -4.42 -2.09
CA PRO A 202 -1.86 -5.11 -0.92
C PRO A 202 -0.97 -6.29 -1.33
N PHE A 203 0.10 -6.52 -0.56
CA PHE A 203 0.99 -7.66 -0.67
C PHE A 203 1.55 -8.05 0.71
N PRO A 204 1.22 -9.24 1.24
CA PRO A 204 0.20 -10.17 0.76
C PRO A 204 -1.21 -9.59 0.90
N ASP A 205 -2.15 -10.14 0.16
CA ASP A 205 -3.54 -9.70 0.21
C ASP A 205 -4.29 -10.35 1.37
N LEU A 206 -4.14 -9.71 2.53
CA LEU A 206 -4.65 -10.16 3.83
C LEU A 206 -5.55 -9.11 4.49
N GLU A 207 -5.89 -8.03 3.80
CA GLU A 207 -6.61 -6.88 4.37
C GLU A 207 -7.96 -6.64 3.70
N THR A 208 -8.83 -5.84 4.33
CA THR A 208 -10.08 -5.35 3.72
C THR A 208 -9.82 -4.48 2.47
N VAL A 209 -8.71 -3.72 2.45
CA VAL A 209 -8.41 -2.84 1.31
C VAL A 209 -7.73 -3.61 0.19
N GLU A 210 -8.42 -3.77 -0.94
CA GLU A 210 -7.91 -4.45 -2.15
C GLU A 210 -7.22 -3.47 -3.12
N VAL A 211 -7.60 -2.19 -3.07
CA VAL A 211 -6.98 -1.10 -3.84
C VAL A 211 -6.83 0.12 -2.96
N LEU A 212 -5.62 0.65 -2.84
CA LEU A 212 -5.33 1.88 -2.09
C LEU A 212 -5.03 3.01 -3.07
N ALA A 213 -5.67 4.17 -2.87
CA ALA A 213 -5.40 5.39 -3.60
C ALA A 213 -4.79 6.45 -2.69
N GLN A 214 -3.73 7.13 -3.15
CA GLN A 214 -3.17 8.32 -2.51
C GLN A 214 -3.29 9.51 -3.46
N HIS A 215 -3.79 10.64 -2.99
CA HIS A 215 -3.75 11.87 -3.78
C HIS A 215 -2.39 12.56 -3.68
N ALA A 216 -1.77 12.84 -4.83
CA ALA A 216 -0.38 13.29 -4.91
C ALA A 216 -0.13 14.65 -4.23
N GLY A 217 -1.13 15.53 -4.18
CA GLY A 217 -1.03 16.86 -3.56
C GLY A 217 -1.27 16.85 -2.06
N SER A 218 -2.39 16.28 -1.61
CA SER A 218 -2.78 16.25 -0.20
C SER A 218 -2.13 15.13 0.60
N LYS A 219 -1.50 14.16 -0.07
CA LYS A 219 -0.90 12.94 0.50
C LYS A 219 -1.87 12.02 1.24
N ARG A 220 -3.17 12.34 1.25
CA ARG A 220 -4.22 11.57 1.91
C ARG A 220 -4.49 10.27 1.16
N PHE A 221 -4.80 9.23 1.93
CA PHE A 221 -5.09 7.89 1.45
C PHE A 221 -6.57 7.57 1.55
N LEU A 222 -7.06 6.74 0.62
CA LEU A 222 -8.38 6.11 0.67
C LEU A 222 -8.27 4.68 0.16
N GLY A 223 -8.72 3.74 0.97
CA GLY A 223 -8.79 2.32 0.65
C GLY A 223 -10.14 1.95 0.04
N LEU A 224 -10.12 1.02 -0.92
CA LEU A 224 -11.30 0.42 -1.52
C LEU A 224 -11.29 -1.10 -1.30
N GLN A 225 -12.36 -1.62 -0.71
CA GLN A 225 -12.77 -3.01 -0.85
C GLN A 225 -13.63 -3.09 -2.12
N VAL A 226 -13.31 -3.99 -3.03
CA VAL A 226 -14.05 -4.18 -4.28
C VAL A 226 -14.95 -5.41 -4.15
N LYS A 227 -16.19 -5.28 -4.63
CA LYS A 227 -17.12 -6.39 -4.81
C LYS A 227 -17.73 -6.31 -6.19
N THR A 228 -17.97 -7.46 -6.80
CA THR A 228 -18.57 -7.53 -8.13
C THR A 228 -19.64 -8.59 -8.15
N SER A 229 -20.83 -8.19 -8.57
CA SER A 229 -21.99 -9.06 -8.73
C SER A 229 -22.20 -9.30 -10.21
N GLY A 230 -22.29 -10.56 -10.63
CA GLY A 230 -22.50 -10.91 -12.03
C GLY A 230 -23.93 -11.34 -12.32
N TRP A 231 -24.45 -10.97 -13.49
CA TRP A 231 -25.72 -11.49 -13.99
C TRP A 231 -25.62 -11.94 -15.45
N ASP A 232 -26.56 -12.79 -15.84
CA ASP A 232 -26.85 -13.22 -17.20
C ASP A 232 -28.37 -13.44 -17.34
N ALA A 233 -28.83 -13.76 -18.55
CA ALA A 233 -30.23 -14.01 -18.85
C ALA A 233 -30.88 -15.13 -18.00
N THR A 234 -30.08 -16.01 -17.39
CA THR A 234 -30.56 -17.17 -16.63
C THR A 234 -30.34 -17.06 -15.12
N THR A 235 -29.38 -16.24 -14.69
CA THR A 235 -28.92 -16.12 -13.32
C THR A 235 -28.66 -14.65 -13.00
N VAL A 236 -29.41 -14.11 -12.04
CA VAL A 236 -29.16 -12.76 -11.50
C VAL A 236 -28.60 -12.90 -10.10
N GLU A 237 -27.30 -12.62 -9.94
CA GLU A 237 -26.72 -12.45 -8.61
C GLU A 237 -26.99 -11.02 -8.14
N ASN A 238 -27.87 -10.89 -7.14
CA ASN A 238 -28.29 -9.61 -6.57
C ASN A 238 -27.74 -9.39 -5.15
N ARG A 239 -26.63 -10.05 -4.81
CA ARG A 239 -26.08 -10.00 -3.46
C ARG A 239 -24.57 -9.92 -3.52
N VAL A 240 -24.00 -9.05 -2.70
CA VAL A 240 -22.56 -9.06 -2.46
C VAL A 240 -22.29 -9.34 -0.98
N HIS A 241 -21.27 -10.17 -0.76
CA HIS A 241 -20.96 -10.72 0.55
C HIS A 241 -19.65 -10.13 1.07
N LEU A 242 -19.69 -9.65 2.30
CA LEU A 242 -18.51 -9.24 3.06
C LEU A 242 -18.40 -10.14 4.29
N ARG A 243 -17.25 -10.75 4.49
CA ARG A 243 -17.05 -11.65 5.63
C ARG A 243 -16.87 -10.83 6.90
N ARG A 244 -17.62 -11.15 7.95
CA ARG A 244 -17.60 -10.42 9.23
C ARG A 244 -16.27 -10.58 9.97
N SER A 245 -15.61 -11.73 9.84
CA SER A 245 -14.33 -12.00 10.52
C SER A 245 -13.21 -11.08 10.03
N SER A 246 -13.17 -10.78 8.73
CA SER A 246 -12.08 -10.05 8.07
C SER A 246 -12.44 -8.62 7.65
N PHE A 247 -13.72 -8.24 7.58
CA PHE A 247 -14.11 -6.86 7.28
C PHE A 247 -13.78 -5.93 8.47
N ARG A 248 -12.98 -4.89 8.19
CA ARG A 248 -12.56 -3.87 9.15
C ARG A 248 -12.94 -2.49 8.60
N PRO A 249 -14.09 -1.93 8.99
CA PRO A 249 -14.50 -0.62 8.50
C PRO A 249 -13.65 0.49 9.11
N ALA A 250 -13.37 1.53 8.33
CA ALA A 250 -12.54 2.66 8.72
C ALA A 250 -12.98 3.96 8.00
N PRO A 251 -12.76 5.15 8.60
CA PRO A 251 -13.12 6.42 7.97
C PRO A 251 -12.49 6.67 6.59
N SER A 252 -11.32 6.06 6.34
CA SER A 252 -10.57 6.13 5.08
C SER A 252 -10.86 4.97 4.14
N THR A 253 -11.83 4.10 4.43
CA THR A 253 -12.14 2.91 3.62
C THR A 253 -13.55 2.97 3.07
N TYR A 254 -13.71 2.62 1.79
CA TYR A 254 -14.99 2.54 1.09
C TYR A 254 -15.16 1.15 0.46
N VAL A 255 -16.40 0.74 0.25
CA VAL A 255 -16.76 -0.45 -0.53
C VAL A 255 -17.25 -0.01 -1.90
N SER A 256 -16.57 -0.46 -2.96
CA SER A 256 -17.01 -0.27 -4.33
C SER A 256 -17.70 -1.53 -4.84
N VAL A 257 -18.97 -1.40 -5.25
CA VAL A 257 -19.75 -2.51 -5.80
C VAL A 257 -20.01 -2.28 -7.28
N LEU A 258 -19.51 -3.20 -8.10
CA LEU A 258 -19.66 -3.18 -9.55
C LEU A 258 -20.62 -4.28 -10.00
N GLY A 259 -21.30 -3.99 -11.10
CA GLY A 259 -22.12 -4.97 -11.79
C GLY A 259 -21.45 -5.47 -13.07
N TRP A 260 -21.47 -6.79 -13.29
CA TRP A 260 -20.91 -7.43 -14.48
C TRP A 260 -21.98 -8.18 -15.28
N ASP A 261 -22.26 -7.72 -16.49
CA ASP A 261 -23.11 -8.41 -17.46
C ASP A 261 -22.29 -9.50 -18.17
N ARG A 262 -22.54 -10.77 -17.85
CA ARG A 262 -21.82 -11.91 -18.41
C ARG A 262 -22.15 -12.15 -19.88
N ASP A 263 -23.37 -11.84 -20.31
CA ASP A 263 -23.80 -12.01 -21.70
C ASP A 263 -23.12 -10.99 -22.61
N ARG A 264 -23.01 -9.74 -22.14
CA ARG A 264 -22.35 -8.65 -22.88
C ARG A 264 -20.85 -8.56 -22.63
N SER A 265 -20.34 -9.29 -21.62
CA SER A 265 -18.95 -9.18 -21.15
C SER A 265 -18.57 -7.73 -20.88
N SER A 266 -19.42 -7.01 -20.15
CA SER A 266 -19.25 -5.58 -19.87
C SER A 266 -19.72 -5.21 -18.47
N PHE A 267 -19.08 -4.22 -17.87
CA PHE A 267 -19.56 -3.62 -16.63
C PHE A 267 -20.80 -2.75 -16.86
N ALA A 268 -21.68 -2.67 -15.86
CA ALA A 268 -22.74 -1.68 -15.84
C ALA A 268 -22.16 -0.25 -15.79
N ASP A 269 -22.94 0.70 -16.31
CA ASP A 269 -22.56 2.12 -16.38
C ASP A 269 -22.49 2.80 -15.01
N SER A 270 -22.99 2.15 -13.95
CA SER A 270 -22.98 2.67 -12.58
C SER A 270 -22.38 1.68 -11.60
N CYS A 271 -21.82 2.21 -10.53
CA CYS A 271 -21.32 1.46 -9.38
C CYS A 271 -21.83 2.10 -8.08
N LEU A 272 -21.71 1.37 -6.98
CA LEU A 272 -21.88 1.93 -5.64
C LEU A 272 -20.51 2.29 -5.06
N LEU A 273 -20.42 3.39 -4.32
CA LEU A 273 -19.25 3.75 -3.53
C LEU A 273 -19.70 4.11 -2.10
N ILE A 274 -19.63 3.12 -1.22
CA ILE A 274 -20.25 3.16 0.11
C ILE A 274 -19.16 3.40 1.15
N PRO A 275 -19.27 4.41 2.04
CA PRO A 275 -18.38 4.51 3.21
C PRO A 275 -18.42 3.22 4.03
N SER A 276 -17.26 2.62 4.32
CA SER A 276 -17.22 1.30 4.97
C SER A 276 -17.88 1.29 6.35
N LEU A 277 -17.89 2.43 7.06
CA LEU A 277 -18.55 2.61 8.34
C LEU A 277 -20.08 2.49 8.27
N GLU A 278 -20.68 2.73 7.10
CA GLU A 278 -22.13 2.67 6.90
C GLU A 278 -22.59 1.26 6.49
N VAL A 279 -21.67 0.40 6.04
CA VAL A 279 -21.97 -0.97 5.59
C VAL A 279 -22.71 -1.80 6.65
N PRO A 280 -22.35 -1.78 7.96
CA PRO A 280 -23.07 -2.56 8.97
C PRO A 280 -24.56 -2.17 9.11
N GLU A 281 -24.92 -0.92 8.80
CA GLU A 281 -26.31 -0.45 8.87
C GLU A 281 -27.10 -0.75 7.59
N LEU A 282 -26.40 -0.94 6.47
CA LEU A 282 -26.97 -1.20 5.15
C LEU A 282 -27.11 -2.70 4.86
N ALA A 283 -26.23 -3.52 5.43
CA ALA A 283 -26.15 -4.95 5.16
C ALA A 283 -27.03 -5.77 6.11
N ARG A 284 -27.59 -6.87 5.57
CA ARG A 284 -28.18 -7.92 6.38
C ARG A 284 -27.10 -8.85 6.91
N VAL A 285 -27.21 -9.27 8.17
CA VAL A 285 -26.32 -10.28 8.74
C VAL A 285 -26.88 -11.68 8.48
N GLU A 286 -26.10 -12.52 7.81
CA GLU A 286 -26.40 -13.94 7.54
C GLU A 286 -25.21 -14.80 8.01
N GLY A 287 -25.24 -15.22 9.28
CA GLY A 287 -24.15 -15.99 9.89
C GLY A 287 -22.82 -15.22 9.93
N GLU A 288 -21.81 -15.73 9.22
CA GLU A 288 -20.49 -15.09 9.08
C GLU A 288 -20.45 -13.96 8.04
N TRP A 289 -21.56 -13.72 7.32
CA TRP A 289 -21.59 -12.76 6.22
C TRP A 289 -22.42 -11.52 6.55
N MET A 290 -21.96 -10.38 6.06
CA MET A 290 -22.76 -9.19 5.81
C MET A 290 -23.11 -9.18 4.33
N VAL A 291 -24.41 -9.07 4.03
CA VAL A 291 -24.96 -9.19 2.70
C VAL A 291 -25.61 -7.87 2.30
N LEU A 292 -25.10 -7.25 1.23
CA LEU A 292 -25.77 -6.11 0.61
C LEU A 292 -26.70 -6.64 -0.48
N GLU A 293 -27.98 -6.30 -0.39
CA GLU A 293 -29.02 -6.68 -1.35
C GLU A 293 -29.09 -5.64 -2.48
N LEU A 294 -28.78 -6.07 -3.70
CA LEU A 294 -28.76 -5.28 -4.93
C LEU A 294 -30.04 -5.42 -5.75
N GLU A 295 -31.05 -6.15 -5.26
CA GLU A 295 -32.30 -6.39 -5.97
C GLU A 295 -33.14 -5.10 -6.09
N PRO A 296 -33.46 -4.63 -7.31
CA PRO A 296 -34.23 -3.42 -7.50
C PRO A 296 -35.58 -3.45 -6.79
N GLY A 297 -35.84 -2.42 -5.97
CA GLY A 297 -37.14 -2.22 -5.31
C GLY A 297 -37.23 -2.73 -3.87
N ALA A 298 -36.30 -3.58 -3.43
CA ALA A 298 -36.15 -3.98 -2.02
C ALA A 298 -35.85 -2.77 -1.11
N GLU A 299 -36.25 -2.84 0.16
CA GLU A 299 -36.04 -1.74 1.13
C GLU A 299 -34.55 -1.40 1.30
N HIS A 300 -33.70 -2.43 1.49
CA HIS A 300 -32.26 -2.28 1.62
C HIS A 300 -31.63 -1.72 0.33
N HIS A 301 -32.09 -2.16 -0.85
CA HIS A 301 -31.63 -1.63 -2.13
C HIS A 301 -31.89 -0.12 -2.27
N ARG A 302 -33.08 0.37 -1.87
CA ARG A 302 -33.39 1.81 -1.95
C ARG A 302 -32.44 2.66 -1.10
N ARG A 303 -31.94 2.13 0.02
CA ARG A 303 -30.94 2.80 0.86
C ARG A 303 -29.56 2.84 0.19
N LEU A 304 -29.27 1.91 -0.72
CA LEU A 304 -28.00 1.90 -1.47
C LEU A 304 -27.96 2.92 -2.61
N GLU A 305 -29.12 3.32 -3.15
CA GLU A 305 -29.21 4.25 -4.29
C GLU A 305 -28.50 5.59 -4.04
N GLN A 306 -28.46 6.06 -2.79
CA GLN A 306 -27.76 7.31 -2.45
C GLN A 306 -26.24 7.25 -2.69
N TYR A 307 -25.65 6.05 -2.75
CA TYR A 307 -24.22 5.85 -3.02
C TYR A 307 -23.93 5.52 -4.49
N ARG A 308 -24.97 5.51 -5.35
CA ARG A 308 -24.81 5.21 -6.76
C ARG A 308 -24.14 6.37 -7.48
N LEU A 309 -23.15 6.06 -8.30
CA LEU A 309 -22.51 7.01 -9.21
C LEU A 309 -22.18 6.36 -10.56
N PRO A 310 -22.03 7.14 -11.64
CA PRO A 310 -21.56 6.61 -12.91
C PRO A 310 -20.16 6.01 -12.76
N LEU A 311 -19.94 4.78 -13.21
CA LEU A 311 -18.65 4.07 -13.07
C LEU A 311 -17.49 4.87 -13.68
N VAL A 312 -17.74 5.57 -14.80
CA VAL A 312 -16.78 6.48 -15.45
C VAL A 312 -16.33 7.64 -14.55
N SER A 313 -17.13 8.00 -13.55
CA SER A 313 -16.84 9.09 -12.60
C SER A 313 -16.10 8.61 -11.34
N LEU A 314 -15.83 7.30 -11.19
CA LEU A 314 -15.25 6.73 -9.97
C LEU A 314 -13.91 7.36 -9.59
N GLY A 315 -12.99 7.53 -10.54
CA GLY A 315 -11.69 8.19 -10.31
C GLY A 315 -11.83 9.59 -9.72
N ARG A 316 -12.70 10.43 -10.31
CA ARG A 316 -12.98 11.79 -9.83
C ARG A 316 -13.72 11.80 -8.48
N ALA A 317 -14.57 10.81 -8.22
CA ALA A 317 -15.25 10.70 -6.93
C ALA A 317 -14.24 10.40 -5.82
N VAL A 318 -13.37 9.41 -6.03
CA VAL A 318 -12.30 9.08 -5.07
C VAL A 318 -11.35 10.26 -4.88
N GLU A 319 -10.90 10.89 -5.97
CA GLU A 319 -10.03 12.08 -5.90
C GLU A 319 -10.61 13.17 -4.99
N ARG A 320 -11.90 13.50 -5.12
CA ARG A 320 -12.56 14.51 -4.26
C ARG A 320 -12.59 14.12 -2.78
N LEU A 321 -12.72 12.84 -2.47
CA LEU A 321 -12.77 12.36 -1.07
C LEU A 321 -11.41 12.48 -0.36
N VAL A 322 -10.31 12.43 -1.12
CA VAL A 322 -8.94 12.57 -0.59
C VAL A 322 -8.35 13.97 -0.79
N GLN A 323 -9.04 14.87 -1.48
CA GLN A 323 -8.69 16.28 -1.50
C GLN A 323 -8.91 16.93 -0.13
N PRO A 324 -8.16 17.98 0.22
CA PRO A 324 -8.51 18.81 1.36
C PRO A 324 -9.86 19.49 1.07
N PRO A 325 -10.71 19.76 2.07
CA PRO A 325 -11.85 20.64 1.87
C PRO A 325 -11.34 21.98 1.30
N SER A 326 -12.00 22.49 0.26
CA SER A 326 -11.70 23.83 -0.25
C SER A 326 -11.92 24.85 0.88
N PRO A 327 -11.01 25.85 1.02
CA PRO A 327 -11.08 26.85 2.10
C PRO A 327 -12.33 27.72 2.02
#